data_AF-X1JZ34-F1
#
_entry.id   AF-X1JZ34-F1
#
_cell.length_a   1.000
_cell.length_b   1.000
_cell.length_c   1.000
_cell.angle_alpha   90.00
_cell.angle_beta   90.00
_cell.angle_gamma   90.00
#
_symmetry.space_group_name_H-M   'P 1'
#
loop_
_entity.id
_entity.type
_entity.pdbx_description
1 polymer ?
#
loop_
_entity_poly.entity_id
_entity_poly.type
_entity_poly.pdbx_seq_one_letter_code
_entity_poly.pdbx_strand_id
1 'polypeptide(L)'
;MLQWFLQKAYRREEGKGFIYSGIFDLAQDHAEKIIKELLSNQIIQYLFYYLPLEAGERPYIPHERGDFSVIAMDKGKIRYKRIELDIGSPEKSLTGHHYEIGMIDNAVNEVNSQKIEGRQKIIKRWQQQEAILCEDAREFIFETTWWIDDLSGTILSPKGRFDFTKIKNKPAYEFTSVTGYAVFSCPCRDEEGNPVFPEKTNEAYLARKRAKMGSYLYSALYDLQPVP
;
A
#
# COMPACT_ATOMS: atom_id res chain seq x y z
N MET A 1 1.43 6.14 -5.39
CA MET A 1 1.71 7.41 -4.69
C MET A 1 2.71 8.32 -5.40
N LEU A 2 3.96 7.91 -5.66
CA LEU A 2 4.96 8.76 -6.34
C LEU A 2 4.45 9.34 -7.68
N GLN A 3 3.81 8.51 -8.52
CA GLN A 3 3.26 8.97 -9.80
C GLN A 3 2.19 10.06 -9.64
N TRP A 4 1.29 9.92 -8.67
CA TRP A 4 0.29 10.95 -8.35
C TRP A 4 0.95 12.25 -7.90
N PHE A 5 1.99 12.16 -7.05
CA PHE A 5 2.75 13.32 -6.60
C PHE A 5 3.39 14.05 -7.79
N LEU A 6 4.05 13.31 -8.69
CA LEU A 6 4.66 13.87 -9.91
C LEU A 6 3.62 14.50 -10.83
N GLN A 7 2.45 13.88 -10.99
CA GLN A 7 1.35 14.43 -11.79
C GLN A 7 0.85 15.75 -11.22
N LYS A 8 0.60 15.82 -9.91
CA LYS A 8 0.20 17.05 -9.21
C LYS A 8 1.26 18.14 -9.30
N ALA A 9 2.52 17.76 -9.12
CA ALA A 9 3.67 18.67 -9.23
C ALA A 9 3.77 19.27 -10.64
N TYR A 10 3.70 18.44 -11.67
CA TYR A 10 3.74 18.84 -13.08
C TYR A 10 2.58 19.77 -13.45
N ARG A 11 1.35 19.44 -13.04
CA ARG A 11 0.16 20.27 -13.26
C ARG A 11 0.09 21.51 -12.37
N ARG A 12 0.98 21.60 -11.37
CA ARG A 12 1.00 22.63 -10.32
C ARG A 12 -0.31 22.73 -9.54
N GLU A 13 -1.02 21.61 -9.42
CA GLU A 13 -2.25 21.51 -8.67
C GLU A 13 -1.97 21.30 -7.18
N GLU A 14 -2.92 21.70 -6.35
CA GLU A 14 -2.95 21.22 -4.97
C GLU A 14 -3.45 19.77 -4.95
N GLY A 15 -3.07 19.06 -3.89
CA GLY A 15 -3.50 17.69 -3.71
C GLY A 15 -3.11 17.18 -2.34
N LYS A 16 -4.03 16.44 -1.73
CA LYS A 16 -3.78 15.72 -0.48
C LYS A 16 -3.95 14.23 -0.72
N GLY A 17 -2.94 13.48 -0.34
CA GLY A 17 -3.01 12.02 -0.32
C GLY A 17 -2.59 11.47 1.02
N PHE A 18 -2.81 10.18 1.24
CA PHE A 18 -2.31 9.50 2.42
C PHE A 18 -1.75 8.12 2.13
N ILE A 19 -0.91 7.67 3.06
CA ILE A 19 -0.41 6.30 3.16
C ILE A 19 -0.83 5.78 4.53
N TYR A 20 -1.48 4.62 4.55
CA TYR A 20 -1.96 4.00 5.77
C TYR A 20 -1.45 2.58 5.83
N SER A 21 -0.88 2.19 6.96
CA SER A 21 -0.38 0.83 7.14
C SER A 21 -0.76 0.30 8.50
N GLY A 22 -0.73 -1.03 8.66
CA GLY A 22 -1.06 -1.68 9.93
C GLY A 22 -0.11 -1.27 11.06
N ILE A 23 1.09 -0.83 10.71
CA ILE A 23 2.12 -0.29 11.61
C ILE A 23 2.55 1.08 11.08
N PHE A 24 2.69 2.06 11.97
CA PHE A 24 3.03 3.44 11.59
C PHE A 24 4.41 3.54 10.93
N ASP A 25 5.41 2.81 11.45
CA ASP A 25 6.77 2.79 10.91
C ASP A 25 6.80 2.32 9.44
N LEU A 26 5.94 1.38 9.05
CA LEU A 26 5.85 0.93 7.66
C LEU A 26 5.31 2.04 6.74
N ALA A 27 4.33 2.81 7.22
CA ALA A 27 3.83 3.97 6.47
C ALA A 27 4.92 5.05 6.35
N GLN A 28 5.74 5.23 7.39
CA GLN A 28 6.90 6.11 7.36
C GLN A 28 7.94 5.67 6.33
N ASP A 29 8.28 4.38 6.28
CA ASP A 29 9.20 3.82 5.28
C ASP A 29 8.74 4.11 3.85
N HIS A 30 7.44 4.05 3.58
CA HIS A 30 6.89 4.41 2.26
C HIS A 30 7.06 5.89 1.94
N ALA A 31 6.80 6.78 2.90
CA ALA A 31 7.03 8.21 2.71
C ALA A 31 8.52 8.52 2.49
N GLU A 32 9.41 7.85 3.22
CA GLU A 32 10.86 7.99 3.04
C GLU A 32 11.32 7.48 1.67
N LYS A 33 10.78 6.36 1.19
CA LYS A 33 11.04 5.88 -0.18
C LYS A 33 10.59 6.90 -1.23
N ILE A 34 9.44 7.54 -1.05
CA ILE A 34 8.98 8.59 -1.97
C ILE A 34 9.95 9.77 -1.97
N ILE A 35 10.38 10.27 -0.81
CA ILE A 35 11.37 11.35 -0.73
C ILE A 35 12.67 10.92 -1.42
N LYS A 36 13.16 9.72 -1.11
CA LYS A 36 14.40 9.21 -1.67
C LYS A 36 14.32 9.13 -3.20
N GLU A 37 13.24 8.56 -3.74
CA GLU A 37 13.05 8.49 -5.19
C GLU A 37 12.96 9.88 -5.81
N LEU A 38 12.22 10.82 -5.21
CA LEU A 38 12.14 12.19 -5.69
C LEU A 38 13.53 12.82 -5.77
N LEU A 39 14.38 12.68 -4.75
CA LEU A 39 15.67 13.36 -4.66
C LEU A 39 16.82 12.68 -5.41
N SER A 40 16.82 11.35 -5.48
CA SER A 40 17.97 10.57 -5.97
C SER A 40 17.79 9.92 -7.33
N ASN A 41 16.55 9.81 -7.82
CA ASN A 41 16.30 9.22 -9.13
C ASN A 41 16.69 10.21 -10.24
N GLN A 42 17.77 9.90 -10.96
CA GLN A 42 18.36 10.78 -11.98
C GLN A 42 17.38 11.13 -13.10
N ILE A 43 16.53 10.18 -13.51
CA ILE A 43 15.55 10.41 -14.58
C ILE A 43 14.48 11.39 -14.09
N ILE A 44 13.97 11.18 -12.87
CA ILE A 44 12.97 12.07 -12.27
C ILE A 44 13.56 13.48 -12.06
N GLN A 45 14.77 13.58 -11.50
CA GLN A 45 15.47 14.85 -11.32
C GLN A 45 15.73 15.57 -12.65
N TYR A 46 16.21 14.86 -13.66
CA TYR A 46 16.45 15.44 -14.97
C TYR A 46 15.16 16.00 -15.60
N LEU A 47 14.11 15.19 -15.66
CA LEU A 47 12.87 15.56 -16.34
C LEU A 47 12.07 16.65 -15.61
N PHE A 48 12.02 16.61 -14.28
CA PHE A 48 11.11 17.46 -13.50
C PHE A 48 11.80 18.61 -12.74
N TYR A 49 13.14 18.59 -12.64
CA TYR A 49 13.90 19.68 -12.02
C TYR A 49 14.83 20.38 -13.00
N TYR A 50 15.77 19.65 -13.64
CA TYR A 50 16.81 20.27 -14.47
C TYR A 50 16.30 20.76 -15.82
N LEU A 51 15.55 19.93 -16.57
CA LEU A 51 15.04 20.31 -17.89
C LEU A 51 14.14 21.57 -17.85
N PRO A 52 13.22 21.73 -16.89
CA PRO A 52 12.46 22.98 -16.75
C PRO A 52 13.37 24.18 -16.43
N LEU A 53 14.39 23.99 -15.59
CA LEU A 53 15.32 25.05 -15.23
C LEU A 53 16.16 25.52 -16.43
N GLU A 54 16.62 24.59 -17.27
CA GLU A 54 17.32 24.88 -18.53
C GLU A 54 16.42 25.66 -19.51
N ALA A 55 15.11 25.39 -19.51
CA ALA A 55 14.12 26.12 -20.29
C ALA A 55 13.72 27.49 -19.68
N GLY A 56 14.30 27.89 -18.55
CA GLY A 56 13.95 29.12 -17.84
C GLY A 56 12.63 29.05 -17.06
N GLU A 57 12.09 27.85 -16.85
CA GLU A 57 10.90 27.60 -16.05
C GLU A 57 11.24 27.30 -14.58
N ARG A 58 10.22 27.36 -13.72
CA ARG A 58 10.36 26.93 -12.33
C ARG A 58 10.31 25.39 -12.24
N PRO A 59 11.18 24.77 -11.41
CA PRO A 59 11.18 23.32 -11.23
C PRO A 59 9.86 22.82 -10.63
N TYR A 60 9.47 21.62 -11.04
CA TYR A 60 8.22 20.97 -10.62
C TYR A 60 8.37 20.22 -9.30
N ILE A 61 9.54 19.65 -9.01
CA ILE A 61 9.82 18.81 -7.84
C ILE A 61 10.94 19.40 -6.97
N PRO A 62 11.14 18.90 -5.73
CA PRO A 62 12.32 19.25 -4.93
C PRO A 62 13.62 18.62 -5.50
N HIS A 63 14.74 19.31 -5.32
CA HIS A 63 16.09 18.82 -5.63
C HIS A 63 16.86 18.40 -4.38
N GLU A 64 16.61 19.06 -3.26
CA GLU A 64 17.18 18.72 -1.96
C GLU A 64 16.14 18.65 -0.85
N ARG A 65 16.52 18.11 0.31
CA ARG A 65 15.61 18.00 1.45
C ARG A 65 15.08 19.36 1.93
N GLY A 66 15.86 20.42 1.78
CA GLY A 66 15.48 21.78 2.16
C GLY A 66 14.33 22.35 1.34
N ASP A 67 14.05 21.80 0.15
CA ASP A 67 12.98 22.26 -0.73
C ASP A 67 11.58 21.84 -0.25
N PHE A 68 11.49 20.87 0.66
CA PHE A 68 10.23 20.47 1.27
C PHE A 68 9.79 21.50 2.32
N SER A 69 8.54 21.93 2.24
CA SER A 69 7.96 22.87 3.20
C SER A 69 7.76 22.24 4.58
N VAL A 70 7.50 20.93 4.62
CA VAL A 70 7.40 20.16 5.87
C VAL A 70 7.95 18.75 5.62
N ILE A 71 8.88 18.33 6.48
CA ILE A 71 9.25 16.92 6.69
C ILE A 71 9.10 16.67 8.18
N ALA A 72 7.94 16.18 8.59
CA ALA A 72 7.65 15.86 9.98
C ALA A 72 7.23 14.39 10.07
N MET A 73 8.21 13.50 10.03
CA MET A 73 8.00 12.06 10.01
C MET A 73 7.32 11.55 11.30
N ASP A 74 7.72 12.11 12.43
CA ASP A 74 7.11 11.91 13.75
C ASP A 74 5.62 12.32 13.78
N LYS A 75 5.29 13.40 13.07
CA LYS A 75 3.90 13.88 12.92
C LYS A 75 3.18 13.19 11.76
N GLY A 76 3.92 12.54 10.89
CA GLY A 76 3.42 11.75 9.78
C GLY A 76 2.99 12.58 8.59
N LYS A 77 3.79 13.57 8.18
CA LYS A 77 3.44 14.46 7.06
C LYS A 77 4.68 14.85 6.24
N ILE A 78 4.54 14.77 4.91
CA ILE A 78 5.44 15.42 3.95
C ILE A 78 4.67 16.44 3.13
N ARG A 79 5.25 17.63 2.96
CA ARG A 79 4.66 18.70 2.16
C ARG A 79 5.69 19.32 1.25
N TYR A 80 5.34 19.44 -0.02
CA TYR A 80 6.08 20.22 -1.00
C TYR A 80 5.10 21.18 -1.68
N LYS A 81 5.28 22.48 -1.46
CA LYS A 81 4.35 23.52 -1.92
C LYS A 81 2.92 23.19 -1.44
N ARG A 82 1.98 22.94 -2.37
CA ARG A 82 0.56 22.63 -2.10
C ARG A 82 0.23 21.14 -2.18
N ILE A 83 1.24 20.28 -2.28
CA ILE A 83 1.08 18.83 -2.33
C ILE A 83 1.46 18.28 -0.97
N GLU A 84 0.54 17.52 -0.37
CA GLU A 84 0.67 16.98 0.97
C GLU A 84 0.41 15.48 0.96
N LEU A 85 1.28 14.73 1.62
CA LEU A 85 1.09 13.32 1.90
C LEU A 85 1.16 13.09 3.40
N ASP A 86 0.08 12.53 3.93
CA ASP A 86 -0.01 12.11 5.32
C ASP A 86 0.27 10.62 5.46
N ILE A 87 0.79 10.24 6.62
CA ILE A 87 0.95 8.83 6.99
C ILE A 87 0.16 8.53 8.26
N GLY A 88 -0.47 7.35 8.28
CA GLY A 88 -1.33 6.93 9.38
C GLY A 88 -1.27 5.43 9.64
N SER A 89 -1.92 5.03 10.73
CA SER A 89 -2.09 3.64 11.14
C SER A 89 -3.33 3.46 12.03
N PRO A 90 -3.72 2.22 12.37
CA PRO A 90 -4.82 1.98 13.31
C PRO A 90 -4.66 2.67 14.67
N GLU A 91 -3.41 2.88 15.10
CA GLU A 91 -3.08 3.59 16.35
C GLU A 91 -2.98 5.10 16.16
N LYS A 92 -2.63 5.56 14.96
CA LYS A 92 -2.52 6.98 14.62
C LYS A 92 -3.39 7.29 13.41
N SER A 93 -4.68 7.49 13.69
CA SER A 93 -5.69 7.71 12.65
C SER A 93 -5.53 9.06 11.96
N LEU A 94 -5.89 9.09 10.68
CA LEU A 94 -5.98 10.29 9.87
C LEU A 94 -7.31 10.99 10.15
N THR A 95 -7.31 12.32 10.26
CA THR A 95 -8.52 13.11 10.49
C THR A 95 -8.46 14.47 9.79
N GLY A 96 -9.63 15.05 9.49
CA GLY A 96 -9.76 16.48 9.20
C GLY A 96 -9.32 16.96 7.81
N HIS A 97 -9.22 16.06 6.83
CA HIS A 97 -8.83 16.37 5.46
C HIS A 97 -9.76 15.68 4.46
N HIS A 98 -9.89 16.23 3.24
CA HIS A 98 -10.51 15.57 2.09
C HIS A 98 -9.39 15.09 1.17
N TYR A 99 -9.05 13.82 1.26
CA TYR A 99 -7.97 13.22 0.49
C TYR A 99 -8.46 12.78 -0.88
N GLU A 100 -7.66 13.05 -1.91
CA GLU A 100 -7.93 12.66 -3.30
C GLU A 100 -7.39 11.26 -3.63
N ILE A 101 -6.39 10.81 -2.86
CA ILE A 101 -5.77 9.50 -3.05
C ILE A 101 -5.37 8.88 -1.71
N GLY A 102 -5.69 7.60 -1.56
CA GLY A 102 -5.28 6.79 -0.41
C GLY A 102 -4.49 5.57 -0.86
N MET A 103 -3.44 5.24 -0.13
CA MET A 103 -2.74 3.96 -0.26
C MET A 103 -2.76 3.25 1.08
N ILE A 104 -3.43 2.11 1.14
CA ILE A 104 -3.45 1.23 2.31
C ILE A 104 -2.55 0.03 2.02
N ASP A 105 -1.52 -0.20 2.83
CA ASP A 105 -0.62 -1.34 2.69
C ASP A 105 -0.54 -2.15 3.98
N ASN A 106 -0.98 -3.40 3.91
CA ASN A 106 -0.99 -4.38 5.00
C ASN A 106 -1.51 -3.77 6.31
N ALA A 107 -2.70 -3.16 6.26
CA ALA A 107 -3.44 -2.72 7.43
C ALA A 107 -3.68 -3.90 8.39
N VAL A 108 -3.94 -5.08 7.84
CA VAL A 108 -3.97 -6.34 8.59
C VAL A 108 -2.61 -7.03 8.47
N ASN A 109 -2.03 -7.41 9.61
CA ASN A 109 -0.74 -8.06 9.69
C ASN A 109 -0.74 -9.17 10.74
N GLU A 110 0.37 -9.90 10.84
CA GLU A 110 0.52 -11.02 11.78
C GLU A 110 0.15 -10.67 13.22
N VAL A 111 0.45 -9.44 13.67
CA VAL A 111 0.25 -9.01 15.06
C VAL A 111 -1.23 -8.70 15.33
N ASN A 112 -1.84 -7.89 14.47
CA ASN A 112 -3.20 -7.39 14.71
C ASN A 112 -4.30 -8.34 14.19
N SER A 113 -3.94 -9.32 13.36
CA SER A 113 -4.85 -10.33 12.83
C SER A 113 -5.18 -11.42 13.84
N GLN A 114 -4.35 -11.70 14.84
CA GLN A 114 -4.57 -12.83 15.78
C GLN A 114 -5.85 -12.70 16.60
N LYS A 115 -6.28 -11.47 16.89
CA LYS A 115 -7.45 -11.19 17.74
C LYS A 115 -8.58 -10.59 16.92
N ILE A 116 -9.80 -11.08 17.14
CA ILE A 116 -11.03 -10.55 16.50
C ILE A 116 -11.14 -9.03 16.71
N GLU A 117 -10.88 -8.54 17.92
CA GLU A 117 -10.92 -7.11 18.25
C GLU A 117 -9.95 -6.27 17.39
N GLY A 118 -8.76 -6.81 17.09
CA GLY A 118 -7.77 -6.15 16.24
C GLY A 118 -8.26 -6.02 14.81
N ARG A 119 -8.82 -7.10 14.25
CA ARG A 119 -9.43 -7.12 12.91
C ARG A 119 -10.61 -6.14 12.81
N GLN A 120 -11.51 -6.18 13.79
CA GLN A 120 -12.66 -5.27 13.87
C GLN A 120 -12.24 -3.81 14.00
N LYS A 121 -11.18 -3.51 14.78
CA LYS A 121 -10.63 -2.16 14.88
C LYS A 121 -10.16 -1.67 13.52
N ILE A 122 -9.43 -2.49 12.75
CA ILE A 122 -8.94 -2.12 11.42
C ILE A 122 -10.09 -1.86 10.47
N ILE A 123 -11.07 -2.77 10.40
CA ILE A 123 -12.26 -2.61 9.57
C ILE A 123 -12.99 -1.32 9.92
N LYS A 124 -13.20 -1.06 11.21
CA LYS A 124 -13.83 0.19 11.66
C LYS A 124 -13.03 1.42 11.25
N ARG A 125 -11.70 1.38 11.37
CA ARG A 125 -10.84 2.51 10.96
C ARG A 125 -10.89 2.75 9.46
N TRP A 126 -10.84 1.69 8.65
CA TRP A 126 -11.00 1.79 7.21
C TRP A 126 -12.38 2.37 6.83
N GLN A 127 -13.47 1.88 7.41
CA GLN A 127 -14.82 2.44 7.18
C GLN A 127 -14.92 3.92 7.57
N GLN A 128 -14.19 4.35 8.60
CA GLN A 128 -14.11 5.75 9.01
C GLN A 128 -13.31 6.62 8.03
N GLN A 129 -12.48 6.03 7.17
CA GLN A 129 -11.71 6.77 6.16
C GLN A 129 -12.61 7.33 5.06
N GLU A 130 -13.75 6.71 4.77
CA GLU A 130 -14.70 7.21 3.75
C GLU A 130 -15.07 8.68 3.98
N ALA A 131 -15.27 9.09 5.24
CA ALA A 131 -15.65 10.46 5.58
C ALA A 131 -14.53 11.50 5.38
N ILE A 132 -13.28 11.06 5.17
CA ILE A 132 -12.11 11.93 4.90
C ILE A 132 -11.65 11.82 3.44
N LEU A 133 -12.39 11.13 2.57
CA LEU A 133 -12.13 11.08 1.14
C LEU A 133 -12.94 12.16 0.39
N CYS A 134 -12.38 12.66 -0.72
CA CYS A 134 -13.15 13.42 -1.71
C CYS A 134 -14.15 12.50 -2.44
N GLU A 135 -15.19 13.08 -3.05
CA GLU A 135 -16.21 12.34 -3.81
C GLU A 135 -15.61 11.48 -4.95
N ASP A 136 -14.54 11.95 -5.57
CA ASP A 136 -13.83 11.28 -6.67
C ASP A 136 -12.48 10.67 -6.25
N ALA A 137 -12.29 10.46 -4.94
CA ALA A 137 -11.04 9.93 -4.41
C ALA A 137 -10.75 8.52 -4.91
N ARG A 138 -9.46 8.20 -5.03
CA ARG A 138 -8.98 6.85 -5.38
C ARG A 138 -8.29 6.22 -4.20
N GLU A 139 -8.84 5.12 -3.71
CA GLU A 139 -8.21 4.33 -2.66
C GLU A 139 -7.62 3.04 -3.24
N PHE A 140 -6.34 2.81 -2.99
CA PHE A 140 -5.63 1.58 -3.36
C PHE A 140 -5.33 0.79 -2.10
N ILE A 141 -5.85 -0.43 -2.03
CA ILE A 141 -5.69 -1.31 -0.87
C ILE A 141 -4.85 -2.52 -1.29
N PHE A 142 -3.67 -2.66 -0.68
CA PHE A 142 -2.73 -3.75 -0.87
C PHE A 142 -2.69 -4.57 0.42
N GLU A 143 -3.29 -5.76 0.39
CA GLU A 143 -3.43 -6.58 1.60
C GLU A 143 -3.07 -8.04 1.32
N THR A 144 -2.52 -8.67 2.35
CA THR A 144 -2.49 -10.13 2.47
C THR A 144 -3.68 -10.55 3.30
N THR A 145 -4.54 -11.44 2.80
CA THR A 145 -5.65 -11.97 3.58
C THR A 145 -5.14 -12.95 4.63
N TRP A 146 -5.44 -12.68 5.91
CA TRP A 146 -5.11 -13.52 7.06
C TRP A 146 -6.32 -14.28 7.59
N TRP A 147 -7.52 -13.69 7.53
CA TRP A 147 -8.76 -14.30 8.03
C TRP A 147 -9.97 -13.89 7.18
N ILE A 148 -11.03 -14.71 7.18
CA ILE A 148 -12.28 -14.44 6.45
C ILE A 148 -12.96 -13.15 6.93
N ASP A 149 -12.79 -12.79 8.20
CA ASP A 149 -13.38 -11.62 8.84
C ASP A 149 -12.38 -10.46 9.00
N ASP A 150 -11.29 -10.45 8.24
CA ASP A 150 -10.36 -9.32 8.19
C ASP A 150 -10.79 -8.25 7.16
N LEU A 151 -9.95 -7.23 6.94
CA LEU A 151 -10.22 -6.15 5.99
C LEU A 151 -10.43 -6.68 4.56
N SER A 152 -9.54 -7.56 4.09
CA SER A 152 -9.67 -8.16 2.74
C SER A 152 -10.96 -8.94 2.62
N GLY A 153 -11.27 -9.75 3.64
CA GLY A 153 -12.52 -10.49 3.68
C GLY A 153 -13.76 -9.60 3.70
N THR A 154 -13.68 -8.45 4.38
CA THR A 154 -14.76 -7.46 4.40
C THR A 154 -14.96 -6.79 3.03
N ILE A 155 -13.89 -6.44 2.32
CA ILE A 155 -13.95 -5.85 0.97
C ILE A 155 -14.53 -6.85 -0.03
N LEU A 156 -14.06 -8.10 0.02
CA LEU A 156 -14.56 -9.17 -0.84
C LEU A 156 -16.00 -9.55 -0.50
N SER A 157 -16.36 -9.42 0.79
CA SER A 157 -17.53 -10.06 1.38
C SER A 157 -18.06 -9.39 2.65
N PRO A 158 -18.73 -8.25 2.55
CA PRO A 158 -19.24 -7.55 3.74
C PRO A 158 -20.22 -8.39 4.58
N LYS A 159 -20.88 -9.39 3.97
CA LYS A 159 -21.83 -10.30 4.61
C LYS A 159 -21.23 -11.68 4.96
N GLY A 160 -19.92 -11.88 4.80
CA GLY A 160 -19.25 -13.17 5.04
C GLY A 160 -19.69 -14.32 4.12
N ARG A 161 -20.14 -14.03 2.89
CA ARG A 161 -20.64 -14.99 1.90
C ARG A 161 -19.75 -15.20 0.68
N PHE A 162 -18.61 -14.50 0.57
CA PHE A 162 -17.71 -14.70 -0.55
C PHE A 162 -17.05 -16.05 -0.40
N ASP A 163 -17.29 -16.86 -1.41
CA ASP A 163 -16.69 -18.15 -1.53
C ASP A 163 -15.22 -17.99 -1.93
N PHE A 164 -14.32 -18.03 -0.95
CA PHE A 164 -12.88 -17.93 -1.17
C PHE A 164 -12.33 -19.07 -2.05
N THR A 165 -13.07 -20.16 -2.28
CA THR A 165 -12.69 -21.15 -3.29
C THR A 165 -12.67 -20.55 -4.70
N LYS A 166 -13.34 -19.41 -4.93
CA LYS A 166 -13.27 -18.68 -6.19
C LYS A 166 -11.90 -18.08 -6.48
N ILE A 167 -11.11 -17.74 -5.45
CA ILE A 167 -9.74 -17.21 -5.56
C ILE A 167 -8.65 -18.23 -5.22
N LYS A 168 -9.00 -19.28 -4.46
CA LYS A 168 -8.06 -20.32 -4.02
C LYS A 168 -7.57 -21.12 -5.23
N ASN A 169 -6.26 -21.35 -5.31
CA ASN A 169 -5.64 -22.18 -6.35
C ASN A 169 -6.14 -21.77 -7.74
N LYS A 170 -5.94 -20.51 -8.11
CA LYS A 170 -6.24 -20.01 -9.45
C LYS A 170 -5.14 -19.05 -9.84
N PRO A 171 -4.81 -18.86 -11.13
CA PRO A 171 -3.86 -17.84 -11.56
C PRO A 171 -4.36 -16.42 -11.25
N ALA A 172 -3.46 -15.44 -11.30
CA ALA A 172 -3.78 -14.05 -11.01
C ALA A 172 -4.91 -13.56 -11.90
N TYR A 173 -5.97 -13.03 -11.28
CA TYR A 173 -7.14 -12.56 -12.02
C TYR A 173 -7.76 -11.33 -11.37
N GLU A 174 -8.47 -10.57 -12.21
CA GLU A 174 -9.10 -9.30 -11.86
C GLU A 174 -10.63 -9.44 -11.84
N PHE A 175 -11.28 -8.82 -10.86
CA PHE A 175 -12.74 -8.72 -10.79
C PHE A 175 -13.17 -7.52 -9.93
N THR A 176 -14.43 -7.09 -10.06
CA THR A 176 -15.01 -6.08 -9.18
C THR A 176 -15.70 -6.73 -7.99
N SER A 177 -15.32 -6.35 -6.76
CA SER A 177 -15.96 -6.84 -5.54
C SER A 177 -17.39 -6.30 -5.40
N VAL A 178 -18.16 -6.88 -4.48
CA VAL A 178 -19.51 -6.38 -4.14
C VAL A 178 -19.49 -4.99 -3.49
N THR A 179 -18.34 -4.56 -2.96
CA THR A 179 -18.12 -3.21 -2.44
C THR A 179 -17.70 -2.22 -3.53
N GLY A 180 -17.57 -2.65 -4.79
CA GLY A 180 -17.21 -1.80 -5.92
C GLY A 180 -15.70 -1.66 -6.15
N TYR A 181 -14.85 -2.31 -5.35
CA TYR A 181 -13.40 -2.27 -5.55
C TYR A 181 -13.00 -3.13 -6.75
N ALA A 182 -12.15 -2.60 -7.62
CA ALA A 182 -11.42 -3.42 -8.57
C ALA A 182 -10.35 -4.21 -7.82
N VAL A 183 -10.50 -5.53 -7.78
CA VAL A 183 -9.62 -6.45 -7.06
C VAL A 183 -8.72 -7.15 -8.06
N PHE A 184 -7.42 -7.02 -7.86
CA PHE A 184 -6.41 -7.89 -8.46
C PHE A 184 -5.99 -8.93 -7.42
N SER A 185 -6.28 -10.20 -7.68
CA SER A 185 -5.78 -11.28 -6.83
C SER A 185 -4.34 -11.61 -7.21
N CYS A 186 -3.47 -11.72 -6.21
CA CYS A 186 -2.13 -12.30 -6.37
C CYS A 186 -2.15 -13.71 -5.77
N PRO A 187 -2.40 -14.75 -6.57
CA PRO A 187 -2.40 -16.11 -6.09
C PRO A 187 -1.00 -16.67 -6.11
N CYS A 188 -0.67 -17.32 -5.01
CA CYS A 188 0.57 -18.06 -4.85
C CYS A 188 0.51 -19.44 -5.50
N ARG A 189 -0.63 -19.88 -6.06
CA ARG A 189 -0.87 -21.25 -6.55
C ARG A 189 -1.76 -21.34 -7.80
N ASP A 190 -1.49 -22.28 -8.70
CA ASP A 190 -2.28 -22.60 -9.91
C ASP A 190 -3.53 -23.43 -9.60
N GLU A 191 -4.31 -23.82 -10.63
CA GLU A 191 -5.55 -24.61 -10.49
C GLU A 191 -5.32 -25.99 -9.89
N GLU A 192 -4.12 -26.51 -10.08
CA GLU A 192 -3.63 -27.78 -9.54
C GLU A 192 -3.08 -27.63 -8.10
N GLY A 193 -3.00 -26.40 -7.58
CA GLY A 193 -2.48 -26.08 -6.25
C GLY A 193 -0.95 -26.01 -6.16
N ASN A 194 -0.23 -26.09 -7.27
CA ASN A 194 1.22 -25.89 -7.31
C ASN A 194 1.56 -24.41 -7.17
N PRO A 195 2.70 -24.06 -6.54
CA PRO A 195 3.06 -22.67 -6.40
C PRO A 195 3.34 -21.99 -7.74
N VAL A 196 2.78 -20.81 -7.96
CA VAL A 196 3.13 -19.95 -9.11
C VAL A 196 4.32 -19.09 -8.69
N PHE A 197 5.53 -19.52 -9.06
CA PHE A 197 6.75 -18.80 -8.72
C PHE A 197 7.04 -17.69 -9.73
N PRO A 198 7.35 -16.45 -9.28
CA PRO A 198 7.97 -15.46 -10.15
C PRO A 198 9.31 -16.00 -10.69
N GLU A 199 9.66 -15.68 -11.93
CA GLU A 199 10.88 -16.18 -12.61
C GLU A 199 12.16 -15.96 -11.79
N LYS A 200 12.21 -14.92 -10.96
CA LYS A 200 13.36 -14.53 -10.12
C LYS A 200 13.47 -15.31 -8.80
N THR A 201 12.46 -16.10 -8.43
CA THR A 201 12.34 -16.82 -7.15
C THR A 201 11.94 -18.28 -7.38
N ASN A 202 12.56 -18.92 -8.37
CA ASN A 202 12.35 -20.33 -8.69
C ASN A 202 12.81 -21.29 -7.56
N GLU A 203 12.47 -22.57 -7.70
CA GLU A 203 12.79 -23.60 -6.71
C GLU A 203 14.29 -23.68 -6.39
N ALA A 204 15.16 -23.51 -7.40
CA ALA A 204 16.61 -23.51 -7.20
C ALA A 204 17.07 -22.36 -6.29
N TYR A 205 16.47 -21.17 -6.44
CA TYR A 205 16.72 -20.03 -5.56
C TYR A 205 16.31 -20.32 -4.11
N LEU A 206 15.13 -20.93 -3.90
CA LEU A 206 14.61 -21.26 -2.58
C LEU A 206 15.41 -22.37 -1.89
N ALA A 207 15.76 -23.43 -2.63
CA ALA A 207 16.62 -24.50 -2.13
C ALA A 207 17.96 -23.94 -1.64
N ARG A 208 18.56 -23.02 -2.41
CA ARG A 208 19.79 -22.31 -2.03
C ARG A 208 19.61 -21.45 -0.78
N LYS A 209 18.48 -20.73 -0.65
CA LYS A 209 18.18 -19.92 0.54
C LYS A 209 17.96 -20.78 1.78
N ARG A 210 17.19 -21.86 1.67
CA ARG A 210 16.95 -22.84 2.74
C ARG A 210 18.25 -23.48 3.22
N ALA A 211 19.14 -23.86 2.31
CA ALA A 211 20.45 -24.41 2.65
C ALA A 211 21.35 -23.41 3.40
N LYS A 212 21.25 -22.11 3.06
CA LYS A 212 22.09 -21.06 3.67
C LYS A 212 21.54 -20.50 4.99
N MET A 213 20.22 -20.41 5.14
CA MET A 213 19.59 -19.71 6.26
C MET A 213 19.03 -20.68 7.32
N GLY A 214 19.04 -21.99 7.05
CA GLY A 214 18.46 -22.99 7.95
C GLY A 214 16.93 -22.86 8.06
N SER A 215 16.34 -23.53 9.04
CA SER A 215 14.89 -23.59 9.28
C SER A 215 14.26 -22.29 9.77
N TYR A 216 15.03 -21.23 10.00
CA TYR A 216 14.62 -20.09 10.83
C TYR A 216 13.88 -18.95 10.10
N LEU A 217 13.52 -19.09 8.82
CA LEU A 217 12.82 -18.02 8.08
C LEU A 217 11.72 -18.48 7.10
N TYR A 218 11.36 -19.76 7.14
CA TYR A 218 10.25 -20.32 6.35
C TYR A 218 9.13 -20.86 7.26
N SER A 219 8.94 -20.24 8.42
CA SER A 219 7.71 -20.41 9.19
C SER A 219 6.56 -19.77 8.42
N ALA A 220 5.91 -20.59 7.60
CA ALA A 220 4.47 -20.65 7.54
C ALA A 220 3.71 -19.34 7.26
N LEU A 221 3.88 -18.79 6.05
CA LEU A 221 2.68 -18.31 5.33
C LEU A 221 2.00 -19.57 4.74
N TYR A 222 1.55 -20.46 5.64
CA TYR A 222 0.79 -21.64 5.25
C TYR A 222 -0.67 -21.25 5.22
N ASP A 223 -1.31 -21.64 4.12
CA ASP A 223 -2.74 -21.59 3.84
C ASP A 223 -3.59 -21.59 5.12
N LEU A 224 -4.59 -20.72 5.16
CA LEU A 224 -5.79 -20.85 5.97
C LEU A 224 -6.41 -22.24 5.72
N GLN A 225 -5.89 -23.27 6.38
CA GLN A 225 -6.57 -24.54 6.56
C GLN A 225 -7.36 -24.45 7.86
N PRO A 226 -8.70 -24.30 7.81
CA PRO A 226 -9.49 -24.60 8.98
C PRO A 226 -9.27 -26.08 9.36
N VAL A 227 -9.14 -26.32 10.67
CA VAL A 227 -9.03 -27.65 11.27
C VAL A 227 -10.31 -28.45 10.91
N PRO A 228 -10.21 -29.74 10.52
CA PRO A 228 -11.36 -30.60 10.26
C PRO A 228 -12.23 -30.84 11.49
#